data_AF-A0A4Y2GZS0-F1
#
_entry.id   AF-A0A4Y2GZS0-F1
#
_cell.length_a   1.000
_cell.length_b   1.000
_cell.length_c   1.000
_cell.angle_alpha   90.00
_cell.angle_beta   90.00
_cell.angle_gamma   90.00
#
_symmetry.space_group_name_H-M   'P 1'
#
loop_
_entity.id
_entity.type
_entity.pdbx_description
1 polymer ?
#
loop_
_entity_poly.entity_id
_entity_poly.type
_entity_poly.pdbx_seq_one_letter_code
_entity_poly.pdbx_strand_id
1 'polypeptide(L)'
;MPCDKKGAKLSSETVEKVTTFYYNDDNSRICPGKKYCISVASENERVLKQKRVILYNLKELYAAFKEQHKDLKIGQSKFCSLRPRECVTAGNKGIHSVCVCIYQNIKLVLHALHIRDYISLLKKLVYSTESEKCMVHRCDNCPSVKILKEESMLSNELEMINEISYKQWVKTDGAELKTIITSVDGFVENLVAKLSTLCTHHFFI
;
A
#
# COMPACT_ATOMS: atom_id res chain seq x y z
N MET A 1 -25.13 8.37 37.37
CA MET A 1 -24.55 9.20 36.29
C MET A 1 -23.17 8.66 35.95
N PRO A 2 -22.87 8.28 34.69
CA PRO A 2 -21.52 7.91 34.31
C PRO A 2 -20.63 9.16 34.32
N CYS A 3 -19.52 9.09 35.03
CA CYS A 3 -18.52 10.15 35.11
C CYS A 3 -17.71 10.15 33.80
N ASP A 4 -17.81 11.22 33.01
CA ASP A 4 -17.01 11.43 31.80
C ASP A 4 -15.53 11.57 32.18
N LYS A 5 -14.81 10.45 32.14
CA LYS A 5 -13.35 10.45 32.26
C LYS A 5 -12.77 11.18 31.05
N LYS A 6 -12.35 12.44 31.24
CA LYS A 6 -11.58 13.19 30.24
C LYS A 6 -10.36 12.37 29.84
N GLY A 7 -10.32 11.92 28.57
CA GLY A 7 -9.18 11.18 28.03
C GLY A 7 -7.89 12.00 28.11
N ALA A 8 -6.78 11.34 28.40
CA ALA A 8 -5.47 11.99 28.48
C ALA A 8 -5.15 12.76 27.19
N LYS A 9 -4.61 13.97 27.35
CA LYS A 9 -4.19 14.82 26.23
C LYS A 9 -3.00 14.13 25.56
N LEU A 10 -3.11 13.84 24.26
CA LEU A 10 -2.00 13.26 23.48
C LEU A 10 -0.85 14.27 23.36
N SER A 11 0.38 13.77 23.38
CA SER A 11 1.55 14.60 23.13
C SER A 11 1.53 15.16 21.71
N SER A 12 2.06 16.36 21.53
CA SER A 12 2.27 16.97 20.20
C SER A 12 3.09 16.06 19.29
N GLU A 13 4.12 15.41 19.83
CA GLU A 13 4.95 14.43 19.13
C GLU A 13 4.11 13.27 18.55
N THR A 14 3.13 12.76 19.30
CA THR A 14 2.27 11.67 18.78
C THR A 14 1.41 12.16 17.62
N VAL A 15 0.87 13.38 17.72
CA VAL A 15 0.07 13.98 16.64
C VAL A 15 0.91 14.15 15.38
N GLU A 16 2.15 14.60 15.52
CA GLU A 16 3.09 14.77 14.41
C GLU A 16 3.47 13.43 13.77
N LYS A 17 3.76 12.38 14.56
CA LYS A 17 4.01 11.03 14.04
C LYS A 17 2.82 10.49 13.24
N VAL A 18 1.60 10.63 13.77
CA VAL A 18 0.38 10.23 13.05
C VAL A 18 0.23 11.02 11.74
N THR A 19 0.44 12.33 11.79
CA THR A 19 0.34 13.21 10.61
C THR A 19 1.35 12.83 9.53
N THR A 20 2.61 12.63 9.93
CA THR A 20 3.71 12.19 9.05
C THR A 20 3.41 10.82 8.45
N PHE A 21 2.86 9.90 9.24
CA PHE A 21 2.46 8.59 8.76
C PHE A 21 1.36 8.67 7.69
N TYR A 22 0.38 9.56 7.84
CA TYR A 22 -0.61 9.80 6.80
C TYR A 22 0.01 10.40 5.53
N TYR A 23 0.99 11.29 5.64
CA TYR A 23 1.65 11.90 4.48
C TYR A 23 2.70 11.03 3.80
N ASN A 24 3.10 9.92 4.41
CA ASN A 24 4.01 8.97 3.77
C ASN A 24 3.39 8.46 2.46
N ASP A 25 4.18 8.52 1.39
CA ASP A 25 3.81 8.09 0.04
C ASP A 25 3.49 6.59 -0.07
N ASP A 26 3.92 5.79 0.91
CA ASP A 26 3.54 4.38 1.04
C ASP A 26 2.16 4.18 1.66
N ASN A 27 1.63 5.21 2.32
CA ASN A 27 0.35 5.18 3.04
C ASN A 27 -0.73 6.02 2.34
N SER A 28 -0.36 7.10 1.66
CA SER A 28 -1.25 7.92 0.84
C SER A 28 -0.56 8.51 -0.37
N ARG A 29 -1.28 8.80 -1.46
CA ARG A 29 -0.71 9.41 -2.68
C ARG A 29 -1.44 10.68 -3.08
N ILE A 30 -0.70 11.67 -3.55
CA ILE A 30 -1.25 12.94 -4.04
C ILE A 30 -2.14 12.68 -5.26
N CYS A 31 -3.36 13.21 -5.25
CA CYS A 31 -4.26 13.16 -6.40
C CYS A 31 -3.82 14.19 -7.46
N PRO A 32 -3.69 13.83 -8.74
CA PRO A 32 -3.29 14.75 -9.79
C PRO A 32 -4.47 15.62 -10.23
N GLY A 33 -4.23 16.92 -10.43
CA GLY A 33 -5.18 17.86 -11.04
C GLY A 33 -5.92 18.76 -10.06
N LYS A 34 -6.23 19.98 -10.52
CA LYS A 34 -6.78 21.09 -9.72
C LYS A 34 -8.13 20.76 -9.07
N LYS A 35 -8.94 19.89 -9.69
CA LYS A 35 -10.23 19.45 -9.14
C LYS A 35 -10.13 18.68 -7.82
N TYR A 36 -8.94 18.21 -7.44
CA TYR A 36 -8.71 17.54 -6.16
C TYR A 36 -8.00 18.44 -5.14
N CYS A 37 -8.01 19.76 -5.31
CA CYS A 37 -7.64 20.66 -4.23
C CYS A 37 -8.80 20.81 -3.23
N ILE A 38 -8.46 20.95 -1.95
CA ILE A 38 -9.39 21.37 -0.90
C ILE A 38 -8.84 22.59 -0.17
N SER A 39 -9.74 23.46 0.25
CA SER A 39 -9.39 24.56 1.13
C SER A 39 -9.49 24.07 2.58
N VAL A 40 -8.39 24.12 3.32
CA VAL A 40 -8.31 23.76 4.74
C VAL A 40 -7.97 24.98 5.58
N ALA A 41 -8.48 25.04 6.81
CA ALA A 41 -8.10 26.07 7.75
C ALA A 41 -6.66 25.79 8.24
N SER A 42 -5.81 26.82 8.14
CA SER A 42 -4.53 26.97 8.82
C SER A 42 -4.68 28.10 9.83
N GLU A 43 -3.76 28.22 10.79
CA GLU A 43 -3.88 29.04 12.01
C GLU A 43 -4.55 30.41 11.82
N ASN A 44 -4.26 31.12 10.72
CA ASN A 44 -4.85 32.43 10.43
C ASN A 44 -5.53 32.55 9.05
N GLU A 45 -5.51 31.50 8.22
CA GLU A 45 -5.97 31.60 6.83
C GLU A 45 -6.48 30.26 6.27
N ARG A 46 -7.12 30.32 5.10
CA ARG A 46 -7.52 29.12 4.36
C ARG A 46 -6.49 28.81 3.29
N VAL A 47 -5.79 27.69 3.44
CA VAL A 47 -4.80 27.23 2.46
C VAL A 47 -5.41 26.18 1.53
N LEU A 48 -5.09 26.27 0.24
CA LEU A 48 -5.43 25.22 -0.72
C LEU A 48 -4.39 24.10 -0.61
N LYS A 49 -4.87 22.87 -0.38
CA LYS A 49 -4.05 21.67 -0.34
C LYS A 49 -4.56 20.62 -1.31
N GLN A 50 -3.64 19.93 -1.95
CA GLN A 50 -3.96 18.82 -2.84
C GLN A 50 -4.43 17.61 -2.02
N LYS A 51 -5.57 17.01 -2.37
CA LYS A 51 -6.04 15.76 -1.74
C LYS A 51 -5.00 14.67 -1.92
N ARG A 52 -4.93 13.79 -0.92
CA ARG A 52 -4.16 12.56 -0.93
C ARG A 52 -5.10 11.39 -0.74
N VAL A 53 -5.01 10.37 -1.57
CA VAL A 53 -5.78 9.14 -1.40
C VAL A 53 -5.03 8.17 -0.50
N ILE A 54 -5.68 7.70 0.56
CA ILE A 54 -5.15 6.68 1.46
C ILE A 54 -5.22 5.33 0.74
N LEU A 55 -4.12 4.58 0.79
CA LEU A 55 -3.91 3.34 0.05
C LEU A 55 -4.48 2.10 0.74
N TYR A 56 -4.73 2.21 2.04
CA TYR A 56 -5.31 1.17 2.90
C TYR A 56 -6.70 1.58 3.39
N ASN A 57 -7.49 0.62 3.90
CA ASN A 57 -8.60 1.03 4.76
C ASN A 57 -8.06 1.55 6.11
N LEU A 58 -8.88 2.29 6.86
CA LEU A 58 -8.43 2.91 8.10
C LEU A 58 -8.02 1.91 9.19
N LYS A 59 -8.54 0.68 9.16
CA LYS A 59 -8.19 -0.38 10.12
C LYS A 59 -6.81 -0.95 9.83
N GLU A 60 -6.54 -1.28 8.56
CA GLU A 60 -5.24 -1.74 8.05
C GLU A 60 -4.16 -0.67 8.26
N LEU A 61 -4.47 0.59 7.95
CA LEU A 61 -3.54 1.69 8.13
C LEU A 61 -3.15 1.86 9.62
N TYR A 62 -4.11 1.73 10.53
CA TYR A 62 -3.85 1.79 11.97
C TYR A 62 -3.00 0.61 12.45
N ALA A 63 -3.26 -0.61 11.94
CA ALA A 63 -2.42 -1.78 12.25
C ALA A 63 -0.97 -1.56 11.81
N ALA A 64 -0.76 -1.06 10.58
CA ALA A 64 0.57 -0.71 10.09
C ALA A 64 1.27 0.38 10.93
N PHE A 65 0.52 1.39 11.38
CA PHE A 65 1.04 2.41 12.29
C PHE A 65 1.51 1.80 13.63
N LYS A 66 0.71 0.90 14.20
CA LYS A 66 1.03 0.23 15.48
C LYS A 66 2.21 -0.71 15.38
N GLU A 67 2.48 -1.31 14.22
CA GLU A 67 3.69 -2.10 14.00
C GLU A 67 4.97 -1.25 14.04
N GLN A 68 4.93 -0.04 13.48
CA GLN A 68 6.07 0.89 13.48
C GLN A 68 6.22 1.66 14.79
N HIS A 69 5.13 1.84 15.53
CA HIS A 69 5.07 2.62 16.78
C HIS A 69 4.38 1.84 17.90
N LYS A 70 5.01 0.73 18.32
CA LYS A 70 4.47 -0.19 19.33
C LYS A 70 4.31 0.49 20.69
N ASP A 71 5.22 1.39 21.03
CA ASP A 71 5.32 2.18 22.26
C ASP A 71 4.22 3.25 22.42
N LEU A 72 3.68 3.77 21.31
CA LEU A 72 2.69 4.85 21.36
C LEU A 72 1.32 4.34 21.81
N LYS A 73 0.81 4.93 22.90
CA LYS A 73 -0.54 4.66 23.44
C LYS A 73 -1.59 5.53 22.73
N ILE A 74 -2.00 5.10 21.55
CA ILE A 74 -3.09 5.71 20.78
C ILE A 74 -4.08 4.63 20.33
N GLY A 75 -5.37 4.90 20.48
CA GLY A 75 -6.43 4.02 19.98
C GLY A 75 -6.86 4.35 18.56
N GLN A 76 -7.43 3.37 17.85
CA GLN A 76 -7.85 3.50 16.45
C GLN A 76 -8.77 4.72 16.20
N SER A 77 -9.79 4.93 17.04
CA SER A 77 -10.70 6.07 16.88
C SER A 77 -9.97 7.41 16.93
N LYS A 78 -8.97 7.53 17.82
CA LYS A 78 -8.20 8.75 17.96
C LYS A 78 -7.24 8.94 16.79
N PHE A 79 -6.55 7.87 16.36
CA PHE A 79 -5.75 7.85 15.13
C PHE A 79 -6.56 8.35 13.91
N CYS A 80 -7.76 7.78 13.69
CA CYS A 80 -8.63 8.19 12.59
C CYS A 80 -9.10 9.65 12.68
N SER A 81 -9.32 10.17 13.90
CA SER A 81 -9.72 11.57 14.10
C SER A 81 -8.58 12.58 13.89
N LEU A 82 -7.32 12.14 14.00
CA LEU A 82 -6.13 12.95 13.72
C LEU A 82 -5.77 12.98 12.22
N ARG A 83 -6.52 12.26 11.39
CA ARG A 83 -6.33 12.24 9.94
C ARG A 83 -6.41 13.66 9.35
N PRO A 84 -5.38 14.11 8.62
CA PRO A 84 -5.44 15.37 7.87
C PRO A 84 -6.63 15.39 6.91
N ARG A 85 -7.31 16.53 6.76
CA ARG A 85 -8.56 16.64 5.98
C ARG A 85 -8.37 16.30 4.50
N GLU A 86 -7.18 16.58 3.98
CA GLU A 86 -6.75 16.30 2.62
C GLU A 86 -6.50 14.81 2.37
N CYS A 87 -6.27 14.00 3.42
CA CYS A 87 -6.11 12.56 3.32
C CYS A 87 -7.48 11.87 3.29
N VAL A 88 -7.92 11.48 2.10
CA VAL A 88 -9.24 10.89 1.82
C VAL A 88 -9.13 9.40 1.54
N THR A 89 -10.12 8.61 1.93
CA THR A 89 -10.16 7.18 1.62
C THR A 89 -10.44 6.94 0.13
N ALA A 90 -9.88 5.85 -0.40
CA ALA A 90 -10.29 5.29 -1.68
C ALA A 90 -11.81 5.04 -1.71
N GLY A 91 -12.49 5.46 -2.78
CA GLY A 91 -13.94 5.24 -2.99
C GLY A 91 -14.79 6.49 -3.18
N ASN A 92 -14.27 7.68 -2.90
CA ASN A 92 -14.98 8.92 -3.25
C ASN A 92 -14.96 9.12 -4.78
N LYS A 93 -16.16 9.26 -5.37
CA LYS A 93 -16.36 9.48 -6.82
C LYS A 93 -15.35 10.48 -7.36
N GLY A 94 -14.55 10.04 -8.33
CA GLY A 94 -13.53 10.83 -9.01
C GLY A 94 -12.09 10.55 -8.59
N ILE A 95 -11.77 10.00 -7.42
CA ILE A 95 -10.36 9.73 -7.01
C ILE A 95 -9.78 8.45 -7.66
N HIS A 96 -10.59 7.82 -8.50
CA HIS A 96 -10.34 6.58 -9.22
C HIS A 96 -9.29 6.67 -10.35
N SER A 97 -8.42 7.66 -10.42
CA SER A 97 -7.34 7.66 -11.44
C SER A 97 -5.95 7.57 -10.84
N VAL A 98 -5.83 7.71 -9.52
CA VAL A 98 -4.56 8.00 -8.85
C VAL A 98 -3.74 6.75 -8.57
N CYS A 99 -4.39 5.60 -8.40
CA CYS A 99 -3.73 4.43 -7.80
C CYS A 99 -3.92 3.12 -8.58
N VAL A 100 -3.81 3.14 -9.92
CA VAL A 100 -3.70 1.88 -10.70
C VAL A 100 -2.27 1.61 -11.16
N CYS A 101 -1.28 2.19 -10.48
CA CYS A 101 0.11 1.91 -10.82
C CYS A 101 0.52 0.52 -10.31
N ILE A 102 1.47 -0.08 -11.01
CA ILE A 102 1.90 -1.46 -10.81
C ILE A 102 2.46 -1.67 -9.39
N TYR A 103 3.13 -0.66 -8.83
CA TYR A 103 3.62 -0.64 -7.45
C TYR A 103 2.51 -0.75 -6.40
N GLN A 104 1.36 -0.10 -6.61
CA GLN A 104 0.26 -0.19 -5.66
C GLN A 104 -0.40 -1.57 -5.72
N ASN A 105 -0.56 -2.11 -6.92
CA ASN A 105 -1.11 -3.45 -7.10
C ASN A 105 -0.21 -4.54 -6.50
N ILE A 106 1.12 -4.46 -6.66
CA ILE A 106 2.00 -5.47 -6.04
C ILE A 106 1.93 -5.41 -4.52
N LYS A 107 1.89 -4.22 -3.92
CA LYS A 107 1.79 -4.05 -2.47
C LYS A 107 0.51 -4.67 -1.91
N LEU A 108 -0.62 -4.50 -2.61
CA LEU A 108 -1.89 -5.09 -2.18
C LEU A 108 -1.90 -6.62 -2.28
N VAL A 109 -1.26 -7.18 -3.30
CA VAL A 109 -1.09 -8.65 -3.46
C VAL A 109 -0.20 -9.19 -2.35
N LEU A 110 0.96 -8.55 -2.11
CA LEU A 110 1.90 -8.97 -1.07
C LEU A 110 1.37 -8.81 0.36
N HIS A 111 0.46 -7.86 0.58
CA HIS A 111 -0.22 -7.72 1.87
C HIS A 111 -1.00 -8.98 2.27
N ALA A 112 -1.54 -9.74 1.31
CA ALA A 112 -2.21 -11.01 1.60
C ALA A 112 -1.27 -12.09 2.17
N LEU A 113 0.04 -11.90 1.98
CA LEU A 113 1.11 -12.77 2.45
C LEU A 113 1.89 -12.12 3.60
N HIS A 114 1.42 -10.99 4.13
CA HIS A 114 2.14 -10.20 5.13
C HIS A 114 3.54 -9.73 4.69
N ILE A 115 3.82 -9.71 3.39
CA ILE A 115 5.08 -9.21 2.82
C ILE A 115 4.92 -7.72 2.52
N ARG A 116 5.85 -6.90 3.03
CA ARG A 116 5.87 -5.44 2.78
C ARG A 116 6.92 -5.02 1.76
N ASP A 117 8.01 -5.78 1.66
CA ASP A 117 9.16 -5.43 0.81
C ASP A 117 9.18 -6.22 -0.50
N TYR A 118 8.67 -5.61 -1.57
CA TYR A 118 8.73 -6.20 -2.91
C TYR A 118 10.15 -6.21 -3.48
N ILE A 119 11.08 -5.36 -3.01
CA ILE A 119 12.44 -5.27 -3.55
C ILE A 119 13.20 -6.56 -3.26
N SER A 120 13.00 -7.14 -2.07
CA SER A 120 13.54 -8.45 -1.72
C SER A 120 13.13 -9.56 -2.70
N LEU A 121 11.93 -9.47 -3.27
CA LEU A 121 11.43 -10.43 -4.27
C LEU A 121 11.99 -10.16 -5.66
N LEU A 122 12.19 -8.90 -6.04
CA LEU A 122 12.87 -8.56 -7.29
C LEU A 122 14.30 -9.12 -7.30
N LYS A 123 15.03 -8.96 -6.18
CA LYS A 123 16.39 -9.52 -6.01
C LYS A 123 16.46 -11.04 -6.12
N LYS A 124 15.33 -11.75 -5.93
CA LYS A 124 15.24 -13.21 -6.12
C LYS A 124 14.87 -13.60 -7.55
N LEU A 125 14.21 -12.72 -8.28
CA LEU A 125 13.86 -12.92 -9.69
C LEU A 125 15.02 -12.71 -10.64
N VAL A 126 15.94 -11.82 -10.29
CA VAL A 126 17.00 -11.40 -11.17
C VAL A 126 18.36 -11.60 -10.52
N TYR A 127 19.37 -11.91 -11.33
CA TYR A 127 20.73 -12.04 -10.85
C TYR A 127 21.29 -10.70 -10.32
N SER A 128 20.93 -9.59 -10.97
CA SER A 128 21.30 -8.24 -10.55
C SER A 128 20.18 -7.25 -10.84
N THR A 129 19.79 -6.46 -9.83
CA THR A 129 18.82 -5.36 -9.97
C THR A 129 19.41 -4.12 -10.64
N GLU A 130 20.73 -4.06 -10.78
CA GLU A 130 21.45 -2.96 -11.44
C GLU A 130 21.68 -3.25 -12.94
N SER A 131 21.44 -4.49 -13.37
CA SER A 131 21.60 -4.89 -14.77
C SER A 131 20.29 -4.70 -15.53
N GLU A 132 20.30 -3.81 -16.53
CA GLU A 132 19.18 -3.64 -17.46
C GLU A 132 18.77 -4.98 -18.07
N LYS A 133 19.75 -5.76 -18.58
CA LYS A 133 19.52 -7.07 -19.20
C LYS A 133 18.76 -8.02 -18.27
N CYS A 134 19.07 -7.98 -16.97
CA CYS A 134 18.36 -8.78 -15.97
C CYS A 134 16.95 -8.25 -15.68
N MET A 135 16.81 -6.93 -15.47
CA MET A 135 15.55 -6.29 -15.10
C MET A 135 14.50 -6.27 -16.22
N VAL A 136 14.94 -6.36 -17.48
CA VAL A 136 14.07 -6.51 -18.67
C VAL A 136 13.90 -7.97 -19.12
N HIS A 137 14.30 -8.94 -18.29
CA HIS A 137 14.17 -10.39 -18.53
C HIS A 137 14.86 -10.91 -19.80
N ARG A 138 16.00 -10.31 -20.17
CA ARG A 138 16.84 -10.75 -21.31
C ARG A 138 18.10 -11.50 -20.87
N CYS A 139 18.30 -11.73 -19.57
CA CYS A 139 19.47 -12.41 -19.03
C CYS A 139 19.24 -13.92 -18.92
N ASP A 140 20.14 -14.69 -19.51
CA ASP A 140 20.08 -16.16 -19.54
C ASP A 140 20.42 -16.79 -18.17
N ASN A 141 21.08 -16.03 -17.30
CA ASN A 141 21.52 -16.48 -15.97
C ASN A 141 20.59 -16.05 -14.83
N CYS A 142 19.49 -15.34 -15.13
CA CYS A 142 18.54 -14.98 -14.08
C CYS A 142 17.88 -16.23 -13.50
N PRO A 143 17.63 -16.27 -12.19
CA PRO A 143 16.79 -17.29 -11.59
C PRO A 143 15.44 -17.22 -12.28
N SER A 144 15.16 -18.20 -13.15
CA SER A 144 14.00 -18.11 -14.02
C SER A 144 12.73 -17.92 -13.19
N VAL A 145 11.70 -17.35 -13.80
CA VAL A 145 10.39 -17.18 -13.16
C VAL A 145 9.83 -18.50 -12.58
N LYS A 146 10.26 -19.65 -13.09
CA LYS A 146 9.92 -20.98 -12.56
C LYS A 146 10.49 -21.22 -11.16
N ILE A 147 11.70 -20.72 -10.88
CA ILE A 147 12.32 -20.83 -9.56
C ILE A 147 11.47 -20.10 -8.53
N LEU A 148 10.87 -18.94 -8.83
CA LEU A 148 9.93 -18.32 -7.89
C LEU A 148 8.65 -19.13 -7.64
N LYS A 149 8.16 -19.86 -8.65
CA LYS A 149 7.01 -20.76 -8.49
C LYS A 149 7.37 -21.99 -7.64
N GLU A 150 8.59 -22.52 -7.80
CA GLU A 150 9.08 -23.75 -7.16
C GLU A 150 9.71 -23.49 -5.76
N GLU A 151 10.54 -22.46 -5.62
CA GLU A 151 11.19 -22.05 -4.35
C GLU A 151 10.23 -21.47 -3.33
N SER A 152 8.97 -21.22 -3.71
CA SER A 152 7.88 -21.05 -2.76
C SER A 152 8.33 -20.28 -1.51
N MET A 153 8.67 -19.00 -1.69
CA MET A 153 8.80 -18.03 -0.59
C MET A 153 7.56 -17.96 0.34
N LEU A 154 6.54 -18.77 0.03
CA LEU A 154 5.18 -18.78 0.51
C LEU A 154 4.70 -20.20 0.87
N SER A 155 5.49 -21.28 0.64
CA SER A 155 5.04 -22.69 0.75
C SER A 155 4.49 -23.03 2.12
N ASN A 156 5.25 -22.79 3.19
CA ASN A 156 4.83 -23.20 4.53
C ASN A 156 3.52 -22.53 4.99
N GLU A 157 3.23 -21.30 4.54
CA GLU A 157 2.00 -20.59 4.91
C GLU A 157 0.83 -20.90 3.95
N LEU A 158 1.11 -21.20 2.68
CA LEU A 158 0.09 -21.46 1.66
C LEU A 158 -0.26 -22.96 1.50
N GLU A 159 0.55 -23.89 1.99
CA GLU A 159 0.33 -25.34 1.88
C GLU A 159 -1.01 -25.81 2.48
N MET A 160 -1.50 -25.10 3.50
CA MET A 160 -2.77 -25.41 4.18
C MET A 160 -3.96 -24.59 3.66
N ILE A 161 -3.76 -23.75 2.64
CA ILE A 161 -4.73 -22.78 2.14
C ILE A 161 -5.20 -23.20 0.74
N ASN A 162 -6.50 -23.41 0.57
CA ASN A 162 -7.06 -23.71 -0.76
C ASN A 162 -7.28 -22.44 -1.59
N GLU A 163 -7.71 -21.36 -0.94
CA GLU A 163 -8.06 -20.10 -1.58
C GLU A 163 -7.48 -18.92 -0.81
N ILE A 164 -7.00 -17.92 -1.54
CA ILE A 164 -6.46 -16.69 -0.99
C ILE A 164 -7.31 -15.49 -1.44
N SER A 165 -7.57 -14.60 -0.48
CA SER A 165 -8.31 -13.35 -0.69
C SER A 165 -7.34 -12.17 -0.65
N TYR A 166 -7.30 -11.39 -1.72
CA TYR A 166 -6.44 -10.22 -1.83
C TYR A 166 -7.16 -9.06 -2.53
N LYS A 167 -6.61 -7.86 -2.43
CA LYS A 167 -7.17 -6.67 -3.09
C LYS A 167 -6.35 -6.30 -4.32
N GLN A 168 -7.01 -5.74 -5.32
CA GLN A 168 -6.33 -5.23 -6.52
C GLN A 168 -7.11 -4.07 -7.15
N TRP A 169 -6.40 -3.07 -7.64
CA TRP A 169 -6.96 -2.04 -8.50
C TRP A 169 -7.13 -2.56 -9.93
N VAL A 170 -8.35 -2.48 -10.43
CA VAL A 170 -8.72 -2.81 -11.82
C VAL A 170 -9.06 -1.51 -12.55
N LYS A 171 -8.55 -1.36 -13.78
CA LYS A 171 -8.97 -0.27 -14.68
C LYS A 171 -10.25 -0.71 -15.39
N THR A 172 -11.40 -0.25 -14.92
CA THR A 172 -12.64 -0.14 -15.71
C THR A 172 -12.80 1.34 -16.12
N ASP A 173 -13.99 1.86 -16.44
CA ASP A 173 -14.25 3.30 -16.66
C ASP A 173 -14.01 4.15 -15.37
N GLY A 174 -12.81 4.04 -14.81
CA GLY A 174 -12.40 4.35 -13.45
C GLY A 174 -11.54 3.23 -12.82
N ALA A 175 -10.67 3.56 -11.87
CA ALA A 175 -10.03 2.61 -10.96
C ALA A 175 -10.99 2.15 -9.86
N GLU A 176 -11.20 0.84 -9.82
CA GLU A 176 -11.96 0.19 -8.77
C GLU A 176 -11.05 -0.74 -7.96
N LEU A 177 -11.10 -0.63 -6.63
CA LEU A 177 -10.40 -1.56 -5.75
C LEU A 177 -11.33 -2.75 -5.51
N LYS A 178 -10.97 -3.92 -6.06
CA LYS A 178 -11.73 -5.16 -5.92
C LYS A 178 -11.04 -6.12 -4.98
N THR A 179 -11.84 -6.85 -4.21
CA THR A 179 -11.38 -8.05 -3.51
C THR A 179 -11.51 -9.23 -4.46
N ILE A 180 -10.42 -9.98 -4.66
CA ILE A 180 -10.32 -11.15 -5.51
C ILE A 180 -10.09 -12.36 -4.60
N ILE A 181 -10.84 -13.44 -4.86
CA ILE A 181 -10.65 -14.75 -4.22
C ILE A 181 -10.25 -15.71 -5.34
N THR A 182 -9.16 -16.43 -5.18
CA THR A 182 -8.62 -17.36 -6.19
C THR A 182 -7.84 -18.49 -5.53
N SER A 183 -7.53 -19.54 -6.29
CA SER A 183 -6.67 -20.62 -5.81
C SER A 183 -5.26 -20.12 -5.52
N VAL A 184 -4.53 -20.84 -4.66
CA VAL A 184 -3.11 -20.54 -4.40
C VAL A 184 -2.30 -20.49 -5.70
N ASP A 185 -2.50 -21.45 -6.60
CA ASP A 185 -1.82 -21.46 -7.91
C ASP A 185 -2.13 -20.19 -8.71
N GLY A 186 -3.41 -19.84 -8.86
CA GLY A 186 -3.83 -18.65 -9.59
C GLY A 186 -3.27 -17.36 -8.99
N PHE A 187 -3.14 -17.30 -7.67
CA PHE A 187 -2.50 -16.19 -6.97
C PHE A 187 -1.00 -16.12 -7.23
N VAL A 188 -0.27 -17.24 -7.13
CA VAL A 188 1.17 -17.29 -7.38
C VAL A 188 1.48 -16.88 -8.82
N GLU A 189 0.70 -17.35 -9.80
CA GLU A 189 0.85 -16.95 -11.19
C GLU A 189 0.64 -15.44 -11.38
N ASN A 190 -0.39 -14.88 -10.76
CA ASN A 190 -0.69 -13.45 -10.82
C ASN A 190 0.41 -12.61 -10.16
N LEU A 191 0.90 -13.03 -8.99
CA LEU A 191 1.98 -12.36 -8.25
C LEU A 191 3.26 -12.33 -9.09
N VAL A 192 3.65 -13.48 -9.64
CA VAL A 192 4.82 -13.63 -10.48
C VAL A 192 4.75 -12.75 -11.73
N ALA A 193 3.61 -12.73 -12.43
CA ALA A 193 3.41 -11.89 -13.60
C ALA A 193 3.56 -10.39 -13.27
N LYS A 194 3.03 -9.96 -12.11
CA LYS A 194 3.17 -8.58 -11.63
C LYS A 194 4.60 -8.24 -11.26
N LEU A 195 5.31 -9.12 -10.56
CA LEU A 195 6.72 -8.90 -10.20
C LEU A 195 7.60 -8.81 -11.45
N SER A 196 7.38 -9.69 -12.44
CA SER A 196 8.09 -9.64 -13.72
C SER A 196 7.88 -8.30 -14.43
N THR A 197 6.63 -7.83 -14.51
CA THR A 197 6.32 -6.51 -15.06
C THR A 197 7.00 -5.40 -14.24
N LEU A 198 6.99 -5.52 -12.91
CA LEU A 198 7.56 -4.53 -12.00
C LEU A 198 9.07 -4.40 -12.11
N CYS A 199 9.83 -5.47 -12.43
CA CYS A 199 11.28 -5.39 -12.65
C CYS A 199 11.61 -4.29 -13.68
N THR A 200 10.99 -4.35 -14.85
CA THR A 200 11.21 -3.37 -15.92
C THR A 200 10.84 -1.96 -15.46
N HIS A 201 9.67 -1.80 -14.82
CA HIS A 201 9.25 -0.49 -14.32
C HIS A 201 10.18 0.07 -13.24
N HIS A 202 10.71 -0.76 -12.36
CA HIS A 202 11.62 -0.36 -11.28
C HIS A 202 13.00 0.07 -11.79
N PHE A 203 13.44 -0.44 -12.94
CA PHE A 203 14.73 -0.05 -13.51
C PHE A 203 14.70 1.31 -14.23
N PHE A 204 13.58 1.65 -14.88
CA PHE A 204 13.47 2.85 -15.72
C PHE A 204 12.82 4.07 -15.03
N ILE A 205 12.46 3.97 -13.75
CA ILE A 205 11.87 5.06 -12.94
C ILE A 205 12.89 5.52 -11.91
#